data_AF-L8X759-F1
#
_entry.id   AF-L8X759-F1
#
_cell.length_a   1.000
_cell.length_b   1.000
_cell.length_c   1.000
_cell.angle_alpha   90.00
_cell.angle_beta   90.00
_cell.angle_gamma   90.00
#
_symmetry.space_group_name_H-M   'P 1'
#
loop_
_entity.id
_entity.type
_entity.pdbx_description
1 polymer ?
#
loop_
_entity_poly.entity_id
_entity_poly.type
_entity_poly.pdbx_seq_one_letter_code
_entity_poly.pdbx_strand_id
1 'polypeptide(L)'
;MDRHWFKGDDGEGANLTGKINNLMSTDLGNMIDGRDFLFILIFAPVQIIFSILFLYRILGWSAVIGMGFMVLSFPIPGKLAYLVNNVQVARMKKTDSRVQAVTESMNVIRMIKLFGWERKVIGQVEEKREEELKYYKKRMNERLQLLIVRGSYILPLIVMLVTYASHTLIFKQQLDAATVFSSIGVFDVLRNQLHMLFWHIPMTIQAKVSLDRINDFIQNLLDSFNDKEGPVILDPNPPASDAIGFRNATFTWTRQVPGTPTPSRRNFRLHIDEEVLFRRGKINMVVGPTGCGKTSLLMALEMHFVPSSPDSWFSLPRGGGVAYAAQEAWVQNETIRVGISRSEWS
;
A
#
# COMPACT_ATOMS: atom_id res chain seq x y z
N MET A 1 9.03 28.86 -0.01
CA MET A 1 8.28 27.85 -0.80
C MET A 1 8.88 26.52 -0.42
N ASP A 2 8.32 25.96 0.64
CA ASP A 2 9.07 25.23 1.66
C ASP A 2 9.13 23.75 1.34
N ARG A 3 10.34 23.19 1.31
CA ARG A 3 10.58 21.75 1.21
C ARG A 3 11.22 21.24 2.50
N HIS A 4 10.40 21.04 3.52
CA HIS A 4 10.79 20.40 4.79
C HIS A 4 10.33 18.93 4.85
N TRP A 5 10.70 18.11 3.85
CA TRP A 5 10.19 16.71 3.78
C TRP A 5 11.21 15.58 3.69
N PHE A 6 12.52 15.80 3.86
CA PHE A 6 13.45 14.66 3.84
C PHE A 6 14.65 14.81 4.77
N LYS A 7 14.48 14.40 6.03
CA LYS A 7 15.30 13.39 6.72
C LYS A 7 14.92 13.34 8.20
N GLY A 8 14.10 12.38 8.55
CA GLY A 8 13.78 11.99 9.92
C GLY A 8 13.24 10.56 9.89
N ASP A 9 13.86 9.69 10.69
CA ASP A 9 13.53 8.28 10.96
C ASP A 9 13.69 7.25 9.83
N ASP A 10 14.83 6.56 9.84
CA ASP A 10 15.12 5.41 8.96
C ASP A 10 14.23 4.18 9.26
N GLY A 11 13.34 4.24 10.27
CA GLY A 11 12.31 3.24 10.56
C GLY A 11 10.86 3.74 10.42
N GLU A 12 10.62 5.04 10.49
CA GLU A 12 9.28 5.66 10.41
C GLU A 12 9.11 6.46 9.12
N GLY A 13 10.12 7.19 8.64
CA GLY A 13 10.16 7.85 7.33
C GLY A 13 10.29 6.87 6.15
N ALA A 14 10.98 5.73 6.35
CA ALA A 14 10.94 4.63 5.38
C ALA A 14 9.54 4.00 5.29
N ASN A 15 8.86 3.89 6.43
CA ASN A 15 7.47 3.41 6.50
C ASN A 15 6.50 4.48 5.96
N LEU A 16 6.77 5.76 6.16
CA LEU A 16 5.96 6.87 5.65
C LEU A 16 6.08 7.02 4.13
N THR A 17 7.29 6.95 3.59
CA THR A 17 7.52 6.99 2.13
C THR A 17 6.89 5.77 1.46
N GLY A 18 7.04 4.58 2.06
CA GLY A 18 6.36 3.38 1.62
C GLY A 18 4.83 3.47 1.72
N LYS A 19 4.30 4.04 2.80
CA LYS A 19 2.87 4.32 2.98
C LYS A 19 2.37 5.31 1.94
N ILE A 20 3.02 6.46 1.74
CA ILE A 20 2.65 7.46 0.73
C ILE A 20 2.66 6.84 -0.67
N ASN A 21 3.70 6.06 -0.99
CA ASN A 21 3.77 5.39 -2.28
C ASN A 21 2.62 4.38 -2.44
N ASN A 22 2.31 3.58 -1.43
CA ASN A 22 1.18 2.65 -1.48
C ASN A 22 -0.18 3.39 -1.55
N LEU A 23 -0.32 4.50 -0.83
CA LEU A 23 -1.49 5.37 -0.88
C LEU A 23 -1.69 5.92 -2.30
N MET A 24 -0.61 6.36 -2.95
CA MET A 24 -0.66 6.87 -4.32
C MET A 24 -0.79 5.78 -5.39
N SER A 25 -0.16 4.63 -5.22
CA SER A 25 -0.13 3.58 -6.24
C SER A 25 -1.34 2.65 -6.17
N THR A 26 -1.68 2.19 -4.97
CA THR A 26 -2.61 1.08 -4.75
C THR A 26 -3.94 1.59 -4.25
N ASP A 27 -3.94 2.44 -3.22
CA ASP A 27 -5.16 2.93 -2.59
C ASP A 27 -5.97 3.84 -3.52
N LEU A 28 -5.31 4.75 -4.26
CA LEU A 28 -5.97 5.55 -5.29
C LEU A 28 -6.58 4.67 -6.40
N GLY A 29 -5.89 3.61 -6.81
CA GLY A 29 -6.42 2.65 -7.79
C GLY A 29 -7.70 1.98 -7.28
N ASN A 30 -7.66 1.46 -6.05
CA ASN A 30 -8.83 0.85 -5.41
C ASN A 30 -10.00 1.83 -5.30
N MET A 31 -9.75 3.11 -5.00
CA MET A 31 -10.79 4.14 -4.94
C MET A 31 -11.43 4.40 -6.30
N ILE A 32 -10.64 4.43 -7.37
CA ILE A 32 -11.15 4.58 -8.75
C ILE A 32 -12.03 3.39 -9.10
N ASP A 33 -11.60 2.17 -8.78
CA ASP A 33 -12.36 0.95 -9.05
C ASP A 33 -13.67 0.87 -8.26
N GLY A 34 -13.70 1.43 -7.04
CA GLY A 34 -14.91 1.50 -6.22
C GLY A 34 -15.81 2.73 -6.46
N ARG A 35 -15.46 3.62 -7.39
CA ARG A 35 -16.22 4.88 -7.61
C ARG A 35 -17.68 4.64 -7.99
N ASP A 36 -17.96 3.52 -8.66
CA ASP A 36 -19.27 3.17 -9.18
C ASP A 36 -20.17 2.47 -8.14
N PHE A 37 -19.88 2.61 -6.83
CA PHE A 37 -20.64 1.96 -5.76
C PHE A 37 -22.15 2.29 -5.74
N LEU A 38 -22.55 3.46 -6.25
CA LEU A 38 -23.96 3.85 -6.38
C LEU A 38 -24.74 2.90 -7.29
N PHE A 39 -24.07 2.26 -8.25
CA PHE A 39 -24.67 1.22 -9.09
C PHE A 39 -25.18 0.05 -8.24
N ILE A 40 -24.44 -0.36 -7.21
CA ILE A 40 -24.81 -1.45 -6.31
C ILE A 40 -26.00 -1.06 -5.44
N LEU A 41 -26.05 0.19 -4.96
CA LEU A 41 -27.07 0.63 -4.02
C LEU A 41 -28.41 0.98 -4.69
N ILE A 42 -28.37 1.51 -5.91
CA ILE A 42 -29.57 2.05 -6.58
C ILE A 42 -29.94 1.17 -7.77
N PHE A 43 -29.02 1.01 -8.73
CA PHE A 43 -29.35 0.40 -10.02
C PHE A 43 -29.61 -1.11 -9.89
N ALA A 44 -28.72 -1.84 -9.22
CA ALA A 44 -28.84 -3.29 -9.10
C ALA A 44 -30.12 -3.74 -8.38
N PRO A 45 -30.53 -3.16 -7.22
CA PRO A 45 -31.78 -3.53 -6.56
C PRO A 45 -33.00 -3.25 -7.43
N VAL A 46 -33.06 -2.07 -8.06
CA VAL A 46 -34.17 -1.70 -8.94
C VAL A 46 -34.29 -2.70 -10.10
N GLN A 47 -33.17 -3.01 -10.78
CA GLN A 47 -33.17 -3.96 -11.89
C GLN A 47 -33.56 -5.37 -11.46
N ILE A 48 -33.08 -5.84 -10.30
CA ILE A 48 -33.43 -7.15 -9.75
C ILE A 48 -34.94 -7.20 -9.47
N ILE A 49 -35.50 -6.18 -8.82
CA ILE A 49 -36.93 -6.11 -8.51
C ILE A 49 -37.77 -6.16 -9.80
N PHE A 50 -37.44 -5.35 -10.80
CA PHE A 50 -38.14 -5.39 -12.09
C PHE A 50 -37.99 -6.77 -12.76
N SER A 51 -36.80 -7.35 -12.78
CA SER A 51 -36.59 -8.67 -13.38
C SER A 51 -37.42 -9.76 -12.70
N ILE A 52 -37.52 -9.73 -11.37
CA ILE A 52 -38.35 -10.63 -10.57
C ILE A 52 -39.84 -10.44 -10.92
N LEU A 53 -40.32 -9.19 -10.96
CA LEU A 53 -41.72 -8.87 -11.28
C LEU A 53 -42.09 -9.31 -12.71
N PHE A 54 -41.21 -9.07 -13.67
CA PHE A 54 -41.42 -9.50 -15.06
C PHE A 54 -41.41 -11.03 -15.18
N LEU A 55 -40.47 -11.73 -14.56
CA LEU A 55 -40.44 -13.19 -14.56
C LEU A 55 -41.69 -13.78 -13.92
N TYR A 56 -42.13 -13.23 -12.78
CA TYR A 56 -43.38 -13.66 -12.14
C TYR A 56 -44.60 -13.40 -13.03
N ARG A 57 -44.63 -12.29 -13.78
CA ARG A 57 -45.72 -12.02 -14.72
C ARG A 57 -45.75 -13.00 -15.91
N ILE A 58 -44.60 -13.46 -16.37
CA ILE A 58 -44.49 -14.36 -17.54
C ILE A 58 -44.71 -15.83 -17.16
N LEU A 59 -44.13 -16.28 -16.03
CA LEU A 59 -44.05 -17.70 -15.64
C LEU A 59 -44.75 -18.01 -14.30
N GLY A 60 -45.36 -17.01 -13.66
CA GLY A 60 -46.06 -17.17 -12.39
C GLY A 60 -45.18 -17.74 -11.27
N TRP A 61 -45.74 -18.68 -10.52
CA TRP A 61 -45.06 -19.35 -9.40
C TRP A 61 -43.85 -20.18 -9.82
N SER A 62 -43.77 -20.61 -11.08
CA SER A 62 -42.60 -21.36 -11.60
C SER A 62 -41.34 -20.51 -11.60
N ALA A 63 -41.46 -19.19 -11.83
CA ALA A 63 -40.34 -18.26 -11.75
C ALA A 63 -39.68 -18.27 -10.36
N VAL A 64 -40.48 -18.38 -9.29
CA VAL A 64 -39.98 -18.35 -7.91
C VAL A 64 -39.09 -19.57 -7.63
N ILE A 65 -39.47 -20.75 -8.14
CA ILE A 65 -38.66 -21.96 -8.04
C ILE A 65 -37.32 -21.78 -8.78
N GLY A 66 -37.37 -21.24 -10.00
CA GLY A 66 -36.18 -20.91 -10.79
C GLY A 66 -35.24 -19.94 -10.09
N MET A 67 -35.78 -18.84 -9.56
CA MET A 67 -35.02 -17.84 -8.81
C MET A 67 -34.42 -18.41 -7.52
N GLY A 68 -35.16 -19.24 -6.79
CA GLY A 68 -34.65 -19.95 -5.62
C GLY A 68 -33.47 -20.85 -5.99
N PHE A 69 -33.58 -21.62 -7.07
CA PHE A 69 -32.50 -22.47 -7.56
C PHE A 69 -31.28 -21.66 -8.04
N MET A 70 -31.51 -20.50 -8.67
CA MET A 70 -30.44 -19.57 -9.06
C MET A 70 -29.66 -19.07 -7.85
N VAL A 71 -30.34 -18.64 -6.78
CA VAL A 71 -29.71 -18.20 -5.53
C VAL A 71 -28.96 -19.35 -4.86
N LEU A 72 -29.51 -20.56 -4.84
CA LEU A 72 -28.85 -21.75 -4.30
C LEU A 72 -27.60 -22.17 -5.09
N SER A 73 -27.58 -21.91 -6.40
CA SER A 73 -26.45 -22.21 -7.28
C SER A 73 -25.33 -21.16 -7.22
N PHE A 74 -25.63 -19.98 -6.67
CA PHE A 74 -24.73 -18.83 -6.56
C PHE A 74 -23.39 -19.09 -5.83
N PRO A 75 -23.30 -19.94 -4.78
CA PRO A 75 -22.03 -20.26 -4.13
C PRO A 75 -21.04 -21.07 -4.99
N ILE A 76 -21.51 -21.73 -6.06
CA ILE A 76 -20.70 -22.62 -6.89
C ILE A 76 -19.61 -21.81 -7.64
N PRO A 77 -19.96 -20.73 -8.40
CA PRO A 77 -18.95 -19.83 -8.98
C PRO A 77 -17.97 -19.27 -7.96
N GLY A 78 -18.45 -18.87 -6.77
CA GLY A 78 -17.61 -18.30 -5.71
C GLY A 78 -16.53 -19.27 -5.21
N LYS A 79 -16.90 -20.53 -4.94
CA LYS A 79 -15.93 -21.57 -4.53
C LYS A 79 -14.90 -21.87 -5.63
N LEU A 80 -15.33 -21.88 -6.89
CA LEU A 80 -14.40 -22.08 -8.02
C LEU A 80 -13.44 -20.90 -8.17
N ALA A 81 -13.94 -19.66 -8.04
CA ALA A 81 -13.11 -18.46 -8.05
C ALA A 81 -12.09 -18.45 -6.90
N TYR A 82 -12.47 -18.93 -5.71
CA TYR A 82 -11.56 -19.10 -4.58
C TYR A 82 -10.41 -20.07 -4.88
N LEU A 83 -10.70 -21.22 -5.50
CA LEU A 83 -9.67 -22.18 -5.90
C LEU A 83 -8.70 -21.59 -6.92
N VAL A 84 -9.20 -20.83 -7.90
CA VAL A 84 -8.34 -20.13 -8.87
C VAL A 84 -7.49 -19.07 -8.19
N ASN A 85 -8.07 -18.27 -7.29
CA ASN A 85 -7.32 -17.27 -6.54
C ASN A 85 -6.19 -17.89 -5.72
N ASN A 86 -6.41 -19.02 -5.05
CA ASN A 86 -5.36 -19.69 -4.29
C ASN A 86 -4.19 -20.16 -5.18
N VAL A 87 -4.48 -20.69 -6.37
CA VAL A 87 -3.46 -21.06 -7.35
C VAL A 87 -2.71 -19.83 -7.87
N GLN A 88 -3.43 -18.74 -8.13
CA GLN A 88 -2.86 -17.46 -8.59
C GLN A 88 -1.95 -16.84 -7.53
N VAL A 89 -2.34 -16.87 -6.25
CA VAL A 89 -1.50 -16.40 -5.13
C VAL A 89 -0.23 -17.24 -5.00
N ALA A 90 -0.35 -18.58 -5.09
CA ALA A 90 0.82 -19.46 -5.04
C ALA A 90 1.79 -19.20 -6.21
N ARG A 91 1.26 -18.90 -7.41
CA ARG A 91 2.04 -18.49 -8.58
C ARG A 91 2.76 -17.15 -8.33
N MET A 92 2.06 -16.12 -7.84
CA MET A 92 2.66 -14.81 -7.57
C MET A 92 3.87 -14.92 -6.64
N LYS A 93 3.80 -15.74 -5.59
CA LYS A 93 4.96 -16.00 -4.70
C LYS A 93 6.19 -16.51 -5.45
N LYS A 94 6.02 -17.35 -6.47
CA LYS A 94 7.13 -17.86 -7.30
C LYS A 94 7.64 -16.79 -8.27
N THR A 95 6.72 -16.03 -8.87
CA THR A 95 7.07 -14.88 -9.72
C THR A 95 7.88 -13.84 -8.94
N ASP A 96 7.49 -13.51 -7.70
CA ASP A 96 8.20 -12.58 -6.82
C ASP A 96 9.62 -13.07 -6.53
N SER A 97 9.79 -14.35 -6.18
CA SER A 97 11.13 -14.94 -5.96
C SER A 97 12.02 -14.84 -7.21
N ARG A 98 11.46 -15.01 -8.41
CA ARG A 98 12.19 -14.85 -9.67
C ARG A 98 12.56 -13.39 -9.91
N VAL A 99 11.62 -12.46 -9.76
CA VAL A 99 11.86 -11.01 -9.93
C VAL A 99 12.90 -10.51 -8.95
N GLN A 100 12.85 -10.98 -7.70
CA GLN A 100 13.86 -10.69 -6.69
C GLN A 100 15.25 -11.17 -7.12
N ALA A 101 15.39 -12.43 -7.57
CA ALA A 101 16.69 -12.94 -8.05
C ALA A 101 17.25 -12.14 -9.23
N VAL A 102 16.40 -11.72 -10.17
CA VAL A 102 16.80 -10.86 -11.27
C VAL A 102 17.27 -9.50 -10.75
N THR A 103 16.53 -8.90 -9.83
CA THR A 103 16.86 -7.59 -9.24
C THR A 103 18.20 -7.64 -8.50
N GLU A 104 18.40 -8.64 -7.65
CA GLU A 104 19.65 -8.87 -6.93
C GLU A 104 20.82 -9.03 -7.89
N SER A 105 20.63 -9.81 -8.98
CA SER A 105 21.65 -10.00 -10.02
C SER A 105 22.00 -8.70 -10.75
N MET A 106 21.02 -7.85 -11.03
CA MET A 106 21.24 -6.57 -11.71
C MET A 106 22.03 -5.60 -10.82
N ASN A 107 21.78 -5.60 -9.51
CA ASN A 107 22.50 -4.74 -8.56
C ASN A 107 24.01 -5.06 -8.50
N VAL A 108 24.40 -6.32 -8.71
CA VAL A 108 25.82 -6.75 -8.70
C VAL A 108 26.35 -7.14 -10.09
N ILE A 109 25.73 -6.64 -11.17
CA ILE A 109 26.04 -7.06 -12.54
C ILE A 109 27.52 -6.88 -12.93
N ARG A 110 28.17 -5.83 -12.43
CA ARG A 110 29.61 -5.57 -12.68
C ARG A 110 30.48 -6.68 -12.09
N MET A 111 30.15 -7.14 -10.89
CA MET A 111 30.88 -8.22 -10.22
C MET A 111 30.66 -9.55 -10.95
N ILE A 112 29.42 -9.85 -11.33
CA ILE A 112 29.09 -11.06 -12.11
C ILE A 112 29.90 -11.09 -13.41
N LYS A 113 30.01 -9.96 -14.12
CA LYS A 113 30.79 -9.83 -15.35
C LYS A 113 32.30 -9.99 -15.14
N LEU A 114 32.84 -9.40 -14.07
CA LEU A 114 34.27 -9.45 -13.77
C LEU A 114 34.76 -10.86 -13.41
N PHE A 115 33.91 -11.67 -12.76
CA PHE A 115 34.23 -13.04 -12.35
C PHE A 115 33.70 -14.14 -13.30
N GLY A 116 33.01 -13.78 -14.39
CA GLY A 116 32.48 -14.75 -15.36
C GLY A 116 31.37 -15.64 -14.80
N TRP A 117 30.57 -15.15 -13.84
CA TRP A 117 29.53 -15.93 -13.17
C TRP A 117 28.20 -15.99 -13.93
N GLU A 118 28.12 -15.50 -15.17
CA GLU A 118 26.85 -15.36 -15.87
C GLU A 118 26.09 -16.67 -15.99
N ARG A 119 26.77 -17.76 -16.36
CA ARG A 119 26.12 -19.07 -16.52
C ARG A 119 25.48 -19.56 -15.22
N LYS A 120 26.16 -19.34 -14.08
CA LYS A 120 25.67 -19.75 -12.76
C LYS A 120 24.44 -18.94 -12.35
N VAL A 121 24.49 -17.63 -12.56
CA VAL A 121 23.37 -16.72 -12.24
C VAL A 121 22.16 -16.99 -13.13
N ILE A 122 22.38 -17.22 -14.44
CA ILE A 122 21.31 -17.60 -15.38
C ILE A 122 20.65 -18.91 -14.93
N GLY A 123 21.44 -19.93 -14.56
CA GLY A 123 20.91 -21.20 -14.06
C GLY A 123 20.03 -21.04 -12.82
N GLN A 124 20.42 -20.18 -11.87
CA GLN A 124 19.60 -19.89 -10.68
C GLN A 124 18.26 -19.23 -11.03
N VAL A 125 18.25 -18.30 -12.00
CA VAL A 125 17.02 -17.67 -12.47
C VAL A 125 16.14 -18.67 -13.24
N GLU A 126 16.77 -19.56 -14.01
CA GLU A 126 16.08 -20.60 -14.78
C GLU A 126 15.42 -21.64 -13.87
N GLU A 127 16.07 -22.09 -12.80
CA GLU A 127 15.46 -22.98 -11.79
C GLU A 127 14.18 -22.36 -11.19
N LYS A 128 14.24 -21.08 -10.79
CA LYS A 128 13.06 -20.34 -10.30
C LYS A 128 11.97 -20.22 -11.37
N ARG A 129 12.36 -20.02 -12.64
CA ARG A 129 11.43 -20.00 -13.77
C ARG A 129 10.78 -21.36 -13.99
N GLU A 130 11.50 -22.46 -13.84
CA GLU A 130 10.92 -23.80 -13.93
C GLU A 130 9.90 -24.05 -12.81
N GLU A 131 10.17 -23.60 -11.59
CA GLU A 131 9.18 -23.65 -10.51
C GLU A 131 7.93 -22.82 -10.81
N GLU A 132 8.09 -21.60 -11.32
CA GLU A 132 6.98 -20.76 -11.79
C GLU A 132 6.19 -21.46 -12.90
N LEU A 133 6.89 -22.05 -13.87
CA LEU A 133 6.29 -22.79 -14.98
C LEU A 133 5.57 -24.06 -14.51
N LYS A 134 5.89 -24.67 -13.38
CA LYS A 134 5.08 -25.76 -12.83
C LYS A 134 3.67 -25.29 -12.49
N TYR A 135 3.48 -24.04 -12.04
CA TYR A 135 2.15 -23.48 -11.80
C TYR A 135 1.38 -23.17 -13.09
N TYR A 136 2.08 -22.93 -14.21
CA TYR A 136 1.48 -22.84 -15.55
C TYR A 136 1.19 -24.23 -16.15
N LYS A 137 2.21 -25.09 -16.25
CA LYS A 137 2.16 -26.43 -16.88
C LYS A 137 1.32 -27.43 -16.11
N LYS A 138 1.13 -27.26 -14.81
CA LYS A 138 0.15 -28.04 -14.07
C LYS A 138 -1.21 -27.52 -14.47
N ARG A 139 -1.79 -28.17 -15.49
CA ARG A 139 -3.15 -28.18 -16.03
C ARG A 139 -4.29 -27.63 -15.15
N MET A 140 -4.10 -27.53 -13.83
CA MET A 140 -4.98 -26.97 -12.84
C MET A 140 -5.39 -25.51 -13.09
N ASN A 141 -4.49 -24.54 -13.32
CA ASN A 141 -4.94 -23.14 -13.46
C ASN A 141 -5.76 -22.94 -14.75
N GLU A 142 -5.24 -23.42 -15.88
CA GLU A 142 -5.97 -23.38 -17.16
C GLU A 142 -7.27 -24.19 -17.11
N ARG A 143 -7.27 -25.41 -16.55
CA ARG A 143 -8.51 -26.19 -16.41
C ARG A 143 -9.49 -25.55 -15.45
N LEU A 144 -9.04 -24.96 -14.33
CA LEU A 144 -9.93 -24.29 -13.39
C LEU A 144 -10.55 -23.04 -14.01
N GLN A 145 -9.77 -22.25 -14.75
CA GLN A 145 -10.32 -21.11 -15.49
C GLN A 145 -11.32 -21.56 -16.55
N LEU A 146 -11.00 -22.60 -17.33
CA LEU A 146 -11.94 -23.19 -18.29
C LEU A 146 -13.19 -23.76 -17.62
N LEU A 147 -13.07 -24.36 -16.43
CA LEU A 147 -14.20 -24.89 -15.65
C LEU A 147 -15.08 -23.76 -15.11
N ILE A 148 -14.51 -22.63 -14.68
CA ILE A 148 -15.28 -21.44 -14.29
C ILE A 148 -16.07 -20.91 -15.48
N VAL A 149 -15.40 -20.69 -16.61
CA VAL A 149 -16.03 -20.16 -17.82
C VAL A 149 -17.12 -21.11 -18.32
N ARG A 150 -16.87 -22.42 -18.37
CA ARG A 150 -17.89 -23.41 -18.78
C ARG A 150 -19.03 -23.50 -17.77
N GLY A 151 -18.72 -23.47 -16.47
CA GLY A 151 -19.72 -23.51 -15.40
C GLY A 151 -20.67 -22.32 -15.44
N SER A 152 -20.17 -21.12 -15.72
CA SER A 152 -20.99 -19.91 -15.83
C SER A 152 -21.94 -19.94 -17.04
N TYR A 153 -21.61 -20.65 -18.12
CA TYR A 153 -22.52 -20.87 -19.25
C TYR A 153 -23.52 -22.01 -19.05
N ILE A 154 -23.17 -23.06 -18.29
CA ILE A 154 -24.05 -24.23 -18.08
C ILE A 154 -25.08 -23.97 -16.98
N LEU A 155 -24.70 -23.30 -15.89
CA LEU A 155 -25.61 -23.03 -14.76
C LEU A 155 -26.94 -22.36 -15.17
N PRO A 156 -26.95 -21.33 -16.05
CA PRO A 156 -28.18 -20.67 -16.47
C PRO A 156 -29.11 -21.58 -17.26
N LEU A 157 -28.55 -22.48 -18.07
CA LEU A 157 -29.33 -23.48 -18.80
C LEU A 157 -30.04 -24.43 -17.83
N ILE A 158 -29.36 -24.84 -16.75
CA ILE A 158 -29.96 -25.68 -15.71
C ILE A 158 -31.07 -24.92 -14.98
N VAL A 159 -30.84 -23.67 -14.59
CA VAL A 159 -31.87 -22.82 -13.94
C VAL A 159 -33.11 -22.71 -14.82
N MET A 160 -32.94 -22.41 -16.11
CA MET A 160 -34.05 -22.31 -17.05
C MET A 160 -34.76 -23.66 -17.22
N LEU A 161 -34.01 -24.76 -17.34
CA LEU A 161 -34.58 -26.10 -17.45
C LEU A 161 -35.42 -26.48 -16.21
N VAL A 162 -34.93 -26.20 -15.01
CA VAL A 162 -35.69 -26.41 -13.76
C VAL A 162 -36.95 -25.54 -13.73
N THR A 163 -36.84 -24.29 -14.17
CA THR A 163 -37.98 -23.36 -14.22
C THR A 163 -39.05 -23.86 -15.18
N TYR A 164 -38.69 -24.21 -16.42
CA TYR A 164 -39.64 -24.69 -17.42
C TYR A 164 -40.20 -26.07 -17.06
N ALA A 165 -39.39 -26.97 -16.51
CA ALA A 165 -39.87 -28.25 -16.00
C ALA A 165 -40.89 -28.07 -14.88
N SER A 166 -40.68 -27.11 -13.97
CA SER A 166 -41.67 -26.80 -12.93
C SER A 166 -42.97 -26.23 -13.54
N HIS A 167 -42.88 -25.38 -14.56
CA HIS A 167 -44.02 -24.77 -15.23
C HIS A 167 -44.93 -25.79 -15.93
N THR A 168 -44.36 -26.76 -16.64
CA THR A 168 -45.13 -27.82 -17.33
C THR A 168 -45.51 -28.97 -16.41
N LEU A 169 -44.59 -29.49 -15.59
CA LEU A 169 -44.83 -30.72 -14.83
C LEU A 169 -45.61 -30.48 -13.53
N ILE A 170 -45.30 -29.39 -12.81
CA ILE A 170 -45.90 -29.11 -11.50
C ILE A 170 -47.17 -28.28 -11.68
N PHE A 171 -47.05 -27.14 -12.38
CA PHE A 171 -48.17 -26.20 -12.54
C PHE A 171 -49.07 -26.50 -13.74
N LYS A 172 -48.70 -27.47 -14.60
CA LYS A 172 -49.48 -27.92 -15.76
C LYS A 172 -49.88 -26.79 -16.70
N GLN A 173 -49.04 -25.75 -16.80
CA GLN A 173 -49.27 -24.61 -17.68
C GLN A 173 -48.64 -24.84 -19.06
N GLN A 174 -49.29 -24.35 -20.11
CA GLN A 174 -48.78 -24.46 -21.47
C GLN A 174 -47.57 -23.54 -21.67
N LEU A 175 -46.54 -24.07 -22.33
CA LEU A 175 -45.26 -23.42 -22.53
C LEU A 175 -45.16 -23.05 -24.01
N ASP A 176 -45.52 -21.82 -24.34
CA ASP A 176 -45.49 -21.29 -25.71
C ASP A 176 -44.13 -20.62 -26.02
N ALA A 177 -43.79 -20.52 -27.30
CA ALA A 177 -42.54 -19.91 -27.75
C ALA A 177 -42.39 -18.47 -27.22
N ALA A 178 -43.47 -17.68 -27.21
CA ALA A 178 -43.44 -16.30 -26.74
C ALA A 178 -43.04 -16.19 -25.25
N THR A 179 -43.52 -17.09 -24.39
CA THR A 179 -43.17 -17.09 -22.95
C THR A 179 -41.75 -17.60 -22.72
N VAL A 180 -41.29 -18.61 -23.48
CA VAL A 180 -39.90 -19.07 -23.44
C VAL A 180 -38.93 -17.95 -23.83
N PHE A 181 -39.07 -17.39 -25.03
CA PHE A 181 -38.12 -16.40 -25.52
C PHE A 181 -38.10 -15.12 -24.68
N SER A 182 -39.26 -14.67 -24.20
CA SER A 182 -39.33 -13.50 -23.31
C SER A 182 -38.66 -13.77 -21.96
N SER A 183 -38.87 -14.95 -21.37
CA SER A 183 -38.27 -15.29 -20.07
C SER A 183 -36.76 -15.52 -20.14
N ILE A 184 -36.22 -16.07 -21.24
CA ILE A 184 -34.77 -16.23 -21.44
C ILE A 184 -34.06 -14.87 -21.30
N GLY A 185 -34.58 -13.83 -21.96
CA GLY A 185 -33.99 -12.49 -21.90
C GLY A 185 -33.97 -11.92 -20.47
N VAL A 186 -35.08 -12.06 -19.73
CA VAL A 186 -35.15 -11.55 -18.34
C VAL A 186 -34.26 -12.37 -17.40
N PHE A 187 -34.17 -13.69 -17.56
CA PHE A 187 -33.21 -14.51 -16.82
C PHE A 187 -31.75 -14.12 -17.08
N ASP A 188 -31.42 -13.81 -18.33
CA ASP A 188 -30.07 -13.37 -18.72
C ASP A 188 -29.71 -12.03 -18.05
N VAL A 189 -30.63 -11.08 -18.05
CA VAL A 189 -30.49 -9.79 -17.35
C VAL A 189 -30.30 -10.01 -15.85
N LEU A 190 -31.18 -10.78 -15.20
CA LEU A 190 -31.10 -11.05 -13.75
C LEU A 190 -29.77 -11.72 -13.38
N ARG A 191 -29.34 -12.70 -14.17
CA ARG A 191 -28.05 -13.38 -14.00
C ARG A 191 -26.88 -12.40 -14.11
N ASN A 192 -26.88 -11.54 -15.13
CA ASN A 192 -25.81 -10.58 -15.33
C ASN A 192 -25.70 -9.62 -14.15
N GLN A 193 -26.83 -9.16 -13.59
CA GLN A 193 -26.80 -8.32 -12.38
C GLN A 193 -26.21 -9.04 -11.17
N LEU A 194 -26.58 -10.30 -10.95
CA LEU A 194 -26.03 -11.10 -9.87
C LEU A 194 -24.51 -11.32 -10.02
N HIS A 195 -24.02 -11.55 -11.25
CA HIS A 195 -22.58 -11.62 -11.51
C HIS A 195 -21.88 -10.28 -11.31
N MET A 196 -22.50 -9.19 -11.75
CA MET A 196 -21.96 -7.84 -11.61
C MET A 196 -21.80 -7.44 -10.13
N LEU A 197 -22.78 -7.80 -9.28
CA LEU A 197 -22.69 -7.62 -7.83
C LEU A 197 -21.48 -8.34 -7.22
N PHE A 198 -21.19 -9.57 -7.66
CA PHE A 198 -20.03 -10.31 -7.18
C PHE A 198 -18.69 -9.63 -7.47
N TRP A 199 -18.60 -8.90 -8.58
CA TRP A 199 -17.39 -8.18 -8.97
C TRP A 199 -17.28 -6.82 -8.28
N HIS A 200 -18.37 -6.06 -8.19
CA HIS A 200 -18.30 -4.70 -7.62
C HIS A 200 -18.34 -4.66 -6.09
N ILE A 201 -18.94 -5.64 -5.40
CA ILE A 201 -18.94 -5.65 -3.93
C ILE A 201 -17.51 -5.68 -3.36
N PRO A 202 -16.62 -6.60 -3.78
CA PRO A 202 -15.22 -6.59 -3.33
C PRO A 202 -14.49 -5.28 -3.64
N MET A 203 -14.67 -4.72 -4.84
CA MET A 203 -14.05 -3.45 -5.24
C MET A 203 -14.50 -2.30 -4.33
N THR A 204 -15.79 -2.23 -4.02
CA THR A 204 -16.35 -1.20 -3.12
C THR A 204 -15.82 -1.35 -1.69
N ILE A 205 -15.71 -2.59 -1.20
CA ILE A 205 -15.12 -2.85 0.13
C ILE A 205 -13.65 -2.42 0.15
N GLN A 206 -12.87 -2.75 -0.88
CA GLN A 206 -11.46 -2.36 -0.98
C GLN A 206 -11.29 -0.84 -1.09
N ALA A 207 -12.15 -0.17 -1.85
CA ALA A 207 -12.18 1.28 -1.95
C ALA A 207 -12.45 1.94 -0.60
N LYS A 208 -13.42 1.41 0.17
CA LYS A 208 -13.70 1.90 1.53
C LYS A 208 -12.47 1.76 2.43
N VAL A 209 -11.86 0.58 2.48
CA VAL A 209 -10.66 0.36 3.32
C VAL A 209 -9.51 1.31 2.91
N SER A 210 -9.39 1.60 1.61
CA SER A 210 -8.39 2.53 1.09
C SER A 210 -8.70 3.99 1.48
N LEU A 211 -9.98 4.37 1.45
CA LEU A 211 -10.46 5.67 1.91
C LEU A 211 -10.21 5.86 3.41
N ASP A 212 -10.49 4.83 4.22
CA ASP A 212 -10.22 4.86 5.67
C ASP A 212 -8.72 5.10 5.94
N ARG A 213 -7.83 4.42 5.21
CA ARG A 213 -6.37 4.64 5.31
C ARG A 213 -5.94 6.06 4.94
N ILE A 214 -6.52 6.64 3.88
CA ILE A 214 -6.22 8.01 3.47
C ILE A 214 -6.71 9.00 4.52
N ASN A 215 -7.92 8.79 5.04
CA ASN A 215 -8.47 9.62 6.10
C ASN A 215 -7.57 9.59 7.36
N ASP A 216 -7.17 8.41 7.81
CA ASP A 216 -6.26 8.26 8.94
C ASP A 216 -4.91 8.95 8.69
N PHE A 217 -4.37 8.82 7.47
CA PHE A 217 -3.12 9.48 7.10
C PHE A 217 -3.23 11.01 7.16
N ILE A 218 -4.31 11.59 6.61
CA ILE A 218 -4.54 13.03 6.61
C ILE A 218 -4.76 13.55 8.04
N GLN A 219 -5.53 12.84 8.88
CA GLN A 219 -5.75 13.22 10.27
C GLN A 219 -4.45 13.24 11.08
N ASN A 220 -3.63 12.18 10.97
CA ASN A 220 -2.33 12.13 11.65
C ASN A 220 -1.38 13.26 11.21
N LEU A 221 -1.41 13.63 9.92
CA LEU A 221 -0.66 14.79 9.43
C LEU A 221 -1.15 16.08 10.07
N LEU A 222 -2.46 16.33 10.12
CA LEU A 222 -3.03 17.54 10.69
C LEU A 222 -2.69 17.69 12.19
N ASP A 223 -2.73 16.60 12.95
CA ASP A 223 -2.36 16.61 14.37
C ASP A 223 -0.88 16.99 14.58
N SER A 224 0.03 16.46 13.74
CA SER A 224 1.45 16.83 13.78
C SER A 224 1.73 18.31 13.48
N PHE A 225 0.85 18.97 12.71
CA PHE A 225 0.96 20.40 12.39
C PHE A 225 0.41 21.30 13.50
N ASN A 226 -0.57 20.82 14.28
CA ASN A 226 -1.17 21.55 15.39
C ASN A 226 -0.33 21.50 16.68
N ASP A 227 0.57 20.52 16.83
CA ASP A 227 1.54 20.41 17.95
C ASP A 227 2.67 21.47 17.95
N LYS A 228 2.46 22.62 17.29
CA LYS A 228 3.33 23.79 17.39
C LYS A 228 3.24 24.53 18.73
N GLU A 229 2.39 24.08 19.66
CA GLU A 229 2.44 24.49 21.07
C GLU A 229 3.29 23.48 21.87
N GLY A 230 4.60 23.46 21.61
CA GLY A 230 5.54 22.73 22.44
C GLY A 230 5.68 23.36 23.83
N PRO A 231 6.02 22.58 24.88
CA PRO A 231 6.25 23.11 26.21
C PRO A 231 7.35 24.17 26.15
N VAL A 232 7.16 25.25 26.92
CA VAL A 232 8.06 26.40 27.10
C VAL A 232 9.51 25.94 27.00
N ILE A 233 10.15 26.27 25.87
CA ILE A 233 11.60 26.14 25.72
C ILE A 233 12.16 27.10 26.77
N LEU A 234 12.73 26.57 27.86
CA LEU A 234 13.57 27.38 28.74
C LEU A 234 14.60 28.05 27.83
N ASP A 235 14.58 29.38 27.78
CA ASP A 235 15.51 30.12 26.94
C ASP A 235 16.93 29.61 27.23
N PRO A 236 17.63 29.05 26.23
CA PRO A 236 19.01 28.64 26.44
C PRO A 236 19.77 29.86 26.93
N ASN A 237 20.49 29.71 28.04
CA ASN A 237 21.35 30.76 28.59
C ASN A 237 22.80 30.47 28.19
N PRO A 238 23.21 30.77 26.94
CA PRO A 238 24.58 30.52 26.50
C PRO A 238 25.53 31.45 27.26
N PRO A 239 26.80 31.03 27.45
CA PRO A 239 27.82 31.85 28.12
C PRO A 239 28.14 33.16 27.37
N ALA A 240 27.81 33.25 26.07
CA ALA A 240 27.86 34.47 25.27
C ALA A 240 26.79 34.46 24.18
N SER A 241 26.31 35.65 23.76
CA SER A 241 25.25 35.79 22.75
C SER A 241 25.62 35.31 21.34
N ASP A 242 26.91 35.19 21.01
CA ASP A 242 27.43 34.66 19.73
C ASP A 242 28.10 33.27 19.90
N ALA A 243 27.86 32.59 21.03
CA ALA A 243 28.41 31.24 21.23
C ALA A 243 27.65 30.22 20.38
N ILE A 244 28.40 29.42 19.62
CA ILE A 244 27.88 28.27 18.87
C ILE A 244 28.36 27.02 19.58
N GLY A 245 27.46 26.19 20.08
CA GLY A 245 27.86 25.04 20.89
C GLY A 245 26.74 24.46 21.73
N PHE A 246 27.14 23.55 22.61
CA PHE A 246 26.26 22.91 23.57
C PHE A 246 27.05 22.47 24.80
N ARG A 247 26.35 22.39 25.94
CA ARG A 247 26.88 21.88 27.20
C ARG A 247 25.84 20.99 27.87
N ASN A 248 26.28 19.84 28.36
CA ASN A 248 25.43 18.85 29.04
C ASN A 248 24.10 18.61 28.28
N ALA A 249 24.25 18.31 26.99
CA ALA A 249 23.15 18.28 26.03
C ALA A 249 22.78 16.85 25.65
N THR A 250 21.48 16.55 25.68
CA THR A 250 20.95 15.30 25.14
C THR A 250 20.15 15.58 23.88
N PHE A 251 20.47 14.89 22.80
CA PHE A 251 19.75 14.98 21.53
C PHE A 251 19.01 13.68 21.23
N THR A 252 17.78 13.83 20.74
CA THR A 252 16.90 12.73 20.35
C THR A 252 16.18 13.05 19.04
N TRP A 253 15.93 12.01 18.24
CA TRP A 253 15.12 12.10 17.03
C TRP A 253 13.63 12.23 17.36
N THR A 254 13.17 11.51 18.38
CA THR A 254 11.75 11.48 18.76
C THR A 254 11.49 12.41 19.93
N ARG A 255 10.47 13.28 19.80
CA ARG A 255 9.88 14.01 20.93
C ARG A 255 9.23 12.99 21.87
N GLN A 256 9.79 12.80 23.07
CA GLN A 256 9.13 11.99 24.07
C GLN A 256 8.08 12.84 24.79
N VAL A 257 6.81 12.49 24.59
CA VAL A 257 5.71 12.98 25.44
C VAL A 257 5.81 12.24 26.79
N PRO A 258 5.82 12.94 27.95
CA PRO A 258 5.84 12.27 29.24
C PRO A 258 4.57 11.39 29.39
N GLY A 259 4.73 10.07 29.55
CA GLY A 259 3.63 9.18 29.96
C GLY A 259 3.26 8.03 29.01
N THR A 260 3.84 7.90 27.82
CA THR A 260 3.60 6.73 26.95
C THR A 260 4.74 5.72 27.06
N PRO A 261 4.58 4.57 27.75
CA PRO A 261 5.57 3.52 27.76
C PRO A 261 5.47 2.74 26.44
N THR A 262 6.13 3.20 25.37
CA THR A 262 6.33 2.37 24.18
C THR A 262 7.45 1.37 24.45
N PRO A 263 7.16 0.06 24.47
CA PRO A 263 8.18 -0.96 24.70
C PRO A 263 9.02 -1.15 23.43
N SER A 264 10.32 -1.36 23.59
CA SER A 264 11.25 -2.01 22.65
C SER A 264 11.86 -1.24 21.45
N ARG A 265 11.97 0.10 21.47
CA ARG A 265 12.90 0.81 20.57
C ARG A 265 14.13 1.30 21.32
N ARG A 266 15.33 0.89 20.88
CA ARG A 266 16.60 1.53 21.29
C ARG A 266 16.56 2.97 20.76
N ASN A 267 16.02 3.88 21.57
CA ASN A 267 16.02 5.30 21.23
C ASN A 267 17.47 5.77 21.26
N PHE A 268 18.03 6.04 20.08
CA PHE A 268 19.34 6.66 19.99
C PHE A 268 19.27 8.02 20.69
N ARG A 269 20.02 8.15 21.78
CA ARG A 269 20.23 9.40 22.50
C ARG A 269 21.69 9.75 22.41
N LEU A 270 21.99 10.88 21.79
CA LEU A 270 23.33 11.43 21.82
C LEU A 270 23.45 12.26 23.09
N HIS A 271 24.19 11.76 24.07
CA HIS A 271 24.50 12.48 25.29
C HIS A 271 25.90 13.09 25.19
N ILE A 272 26.01 14.37 25.50
CA ILE A 272 27.27 15.11 25.48
C ILE A 272 27.41 15.79 26.84
N ASP A 273 28.19 15.18 27.73
CA ASP A 273 28.42 15.67 29.09
C ASP A 273 29.22 16.97 29.11
N GLU A 274 30.20 17.08 28.23
CA GLU A 274 31.16 18.18 28.19
C GLU A 274 30.66 19.39 27.38
N GLU A 275 31.31 20.54 27.60
CA GLU A 275 31.06 21.75 26.81
C GLU A 275 31.81 21.68 25.48
N VAL A 276 31.07 21.84 24.38
CA VAL A 276 31.62 21.91 23.03
C VAL A 276 31.32 23.29 22.46
N LEU A 277 32.38 24.05 22.16
CA LEU A 277 32.30 25.39 21.58
C LEU A 277 32.93 25.43 20.18
N PHE A 278 32.14 25.87 19.21
CA PHE A 278 32.58 26.12 17.84
C PHE A 278 32.94 27.58 17.66
N ARG A 279 34.11 27.85 17.08
CA ARG A 279 34.55 29.22 16.81
C ARG A 279 33.98 29.70 15.49
N ARG A 280 33.23 30.81 15.53
CA ARG A 280 32.68 31.47 14.34
C ARG A 280 33.79 32.03 13.46
N GLY A 281 33.61 31.94 12.14
CA GLY A 281 34.60 32.40 11.15
C GLY A 281 35.89 31.56 11.07
N LYS A 282 35.92 30.38 11.72
CA LYS A 282 37.05 29.45 11.68
C LYS A 282 36.61 28.07 11.19
N ILE A 283 37.57 27.30 10.69
CA ILE A 283 37.38 25.88 10.40
C ILE A 283 37.46 25.12 11.73
N ASN A 284 36.37 24.45 12.11
CA ASN A 284 36.32 23.58 13.27
C ASN A 284 36.48 22.13 12.79
N MET A 285 37.37 21.36 13.43
CA MET A 285 37.69 19.99 13.03
C MET A 285 37.27 19.01 14.12
N VAL A 286 36.47 18.00 13.77
CA VAL A 286 36.02 16.93 14.68
C VAL A 286 36.74 15.63 14.30
N VAL A 287 37.53 15.08 15.22
CA VAL A 287 38.37 13.89 14.98
C VAL A 287 38.08 12.81 16.02
N GLY A 288 38.12 11.55 15.61
CA GLY A 288 37.95 10.40 16.49
C GLY A 288 37.85 9.08 15.72
N PRO A 289 37.89 7.93 16.41
CA PRO A 289 37.85 6.60 15.78
C PRO A 289 36.50 6.30 15.08
N THR A 290 36.47 5.32 14.19
CA THR A 290 35.23 4.89 13.52
C THR A 290 34.18 4.47 14.55
N GLY A 291 32.94 4.95 14.41
CA GLY A 291 31.84 4.65 15.34
C GLY A 291 31.77 5.56 16.59
N CYS A 292 32.65 6.55 16.76
CA CYS A 292 32.61 7.44 17.94
C CYS A 292 31.55 8.55 17.88
N GLY A 293 30.55 8.47 17.00
CA GLY A 293 29.44 9.42 16.95
C GLY A 293 29.69 10.74 16.22
N LYS A 294 30.75 10.88 15.41
CA LYS A 294 31.02 12.11 14.60
C LYS A 294 29.85 12.50 13.70
N THR A 295 29.29 11.54 12.97
CA THR A 295 28.11 11.76 12.12
C THR A 295 26.90 12.13 12.96
N SER A 296 26.72 11.49 14.13
CA SER A 296 25.65 11.81 15.07
C SER A 296 25.75 13.22 15.64
N LEU A 297 26.98 13.72 15.89
CA LEU A 297 27.24 15.10 16.32
C LEU A 297 26.77 16.12 15.27
N LEU A 298 27.02 15.84 13.98
CA LEU A 298 26.53 16.69 12.88
C LEU A 298 25.01 16.58 12.72
N MET A 299 24.44 15.39 12.90
CA MET A 299 22.99 15.20 12.89
C MET A 299 22.30 15.87 14.09
N ALA A 300 23.00 16.06 15.21
CA ALA A 300 22.48 16.78 16.37
C ALA A 300 22.09 18.23 16.06
N LEU A 301 22.65 18.82 14.99
CA LEU A 301 22.25 20.14 14.49
C LEU A 301 20.76 20.18 14.10
N GLU A 302 20.23 19.04 13.63
CA GLU A 302 18.85 18.84 13.17
C GLU A 302 17.95 18.16 14.22
N MET A 303 18.52 17.59 15.30
CA MET A 303 17.76 16.89 16.34
C MET A 303 17.08 17.84 17.34
N HIS A 304 16.19 17.29 18.16
CA HIS A 304 15.60 17.98 19.29
C HIS A 304 16.52 17.95 20.51
N PHE A 305 16.80 19.13 21.06
CA PHE A 305 17.51 19.28 22.33
C PHE A 305 16.59 18.94 23.51
N VAL A 306 17.10 18.13 24.44
CA VAL A 306 16.44 17.80 25.70
C VAL A 306 17.37 18.26 26.83
N PRO A 307 16.95 19.25 27.64
CA PRO A 307 17.78 19.74 28.74
C PRO A 307 17.97 18.63 29.78
N SER A 308 19.22 18.36 30.15
CA SER A 308 19.57 17.28 31.10
C SER A 308 19.88 17.82 32.49
N SER A 309 20.17 19.12 32.62
CA SER A 309 20.42 19.82 33.88
C SER A 309 20.10 21.32 33.76
N PRO A 310 19.99 22.06 34.88
CA PRO A 310 19.80 23.51 34.85
C PRO A 310 20.91 24.29 34.12
N ASP A 311 22.13 23.75 34.07
CA ASP A 311 23.29 24.34 33.37
C ASP A 311 23.39 23.90 31.90
N SER A 312 22.42 23.11 31.41
CA SER A 312 22.42 22.64 30.03
C SER A 312 21.96 23.75 29.08
N TRP A 313 22.74 23.95 28.02
CA TRP A 313 22.43 24.95 27.01
C TRP A 313 22.80 24.45 25.62
N PHE A 314 22.14 25.00 24.62
CA PHE A 314 22.35 24.71 23.21
C PHE A 314 22.12 25.98 22.41
N SER A 315 23.10 26.34 21.59
CA SER A 315 23.02 27.49 20.69
C SER A 315 23.62 27.10 19.35
N LEU A 316 22.75 26.97 18.34
CA LEU A 316 23.17 26.79 16.96
C LEU A 316 22.53 27.88 16.10
N PRO A 317 23.29 28.49 15.18
CA PRO A 317 22.80 29.59 14.35
C PRO A 317 21.86 29.08 13.25
N ARG A 318 20.65 28.64 13.61
CA ARG A 318 19.64 28.19 12.65
C ARG A 318 19.07 29.34 11.80
N GLY A 319 19.14 30.59 12.30
CA GLY A 319 18.58 31.76 11.62
C GLY A 319 19.33 32.24 10.38
N GLY A 320 20.58 31.80 10.16
CA GLY A 320 21.42 32.22 9.02
C GLY A 320 21.47 31.22 7.85
N GLY A 321 20.75 30.10 7.94
CA GLY A 321 20.89 28.96 7.04
C GLY A 321 22.03 28.03 7.44
N VAL A 322 21.88 26.73 7.18
CA VAL A 322 22.86 25.69 7.52
C VAL A 322 23.02 24.77 6.31
N ALA A 323 24.22 24.72 5.74
CA ALA A 323 24.54 23.80 4.65
C ALA A 323 25.05 22.46 5.21
N TYR A 324 24.52 21.34 4.71
CA TYR A 324 24.87 19.99 5.14
C TYR A 324 25.30 19.10 3.96
N ALA A 325 26.48 18.50 4.07
CA ALA A 325 26.98 17.50 3.14
C ALA A 325 26.93 16.12 3.82
N ALA A 326 26.09 15.21 3.29
CA ALA A 326 25.92 13.87 3.85
C ALA A 326 27.12 12.97 3.54
N GLN A 327 27.38 12.00 4.44
CA GLN A 327 28.44 10.99 4.27
C GLN A 327 28.22 10.12 3.01
N GLU A 328 26.98 9.78 2.71
CA GLU A 328 26.59 9.16 1.44
C GLU A 328 25.98 10.22 0.52
N ALA A 329 26.59 10.40 -0.65
CA ALA A 329 26.13 11.36 -1.63
C ALA A 329 24.78 10.92 -2.21
N TRP A 330 23.78 11.81 -2.10
CA TRP A 330 22.51 11.65 -2.78
C TRP A 330 22.49 12.51 -4.04
N VAL A 331 22.41 11.87 -5.20
CA VAL A 331 22.39 12.54 -6.50
C VAL A 331 20.96 12.49 -7.04
N GLN A 332 20.38 13.65 -7.29
CA GLN A 332 19.07 13.75 -7.94
C GLN A 332 19.18 13.29 -9.40
N ASN A 333 18.12 12.65 -9.91
CA ASN A 333 18.02 12.29 -11.33
C ASN A 333 17.67 13.54 -12.17
N GLU A 334 18.58 14.50 -12.18
CA GLU A 334 18.51 15.76 -12.94
C GLU A 334 19.90 16.05 -13.55
N THR A 335 20.02 17.12 -14.34
CA THR A 335 21.33 17.51 -14.87
C THR A 335 22.26 17.98 -13.75
N ILE A 336 23.57 17.73 -13.92
CA ILE A 336 24.62 18.12 -12.96
C ILE A 336 24.54 19.62 -12.64
N ARG A 337 24.26 20.45 -13.65
CA ARG A 337 24.10 21.91 -13.49
C ARG A 337 23.01 22.27 -12.50
N VAL A 338 21.85 21.61 -12.60
CA VAL A 338 20.72 21.88 -11.71
C VAL A 338 21.03 21.39 -10.29
N GLY A 339 21.67 20.23 -10.16
CA GLY A 339 22.14 19.71 -8.87
C GLY A 339 23.06 20.68 -8.12
N ILE A 340 24.08 21.22 -8.79
CA ILE A 340 25.03 22.19 -8.20
C ILE A 340 24.32 23.50 -7.86
N SER A 341 23.48 24.02 -8.76
CA SER A 341 22.77 25.29 -8.54
C SER A 341 21.77 25.25 -7.38
N ARG A 342 21.33 24.07 -6.94
CA ARG A 342 20.48 23.92 -5.74
C ARG A 342 21.29 23.76 -4.46
N SER A 343 22.47 23.13 -4.52
CA SER A 343 23.34 22.97 -3.34
C SER A 343 23.92 24.29 -2.82
N GLU A 344 23.87 25.37 -3.61
CA GLU A 344 24.28 26.71 -3.19
C GLU A 344 23.18 27.49 -2.44
N TRP A 345 21.94 26.98 -2.40
CA TRP A 345 20.76 27.70 -1.87
C TRP A 345 19.93 26.91 -0.84
N SER A 346 20.41 25.74 -0.40
CA SER A 346 19.88 24.97 0.73
C SER A 346 20.84 25.02 1.90
#